data_AF-A0A966XVV9-F1
#
_entry.id   AF-A0A966XVV9-F1
#
_cell.length_a   1.000
_cell.length_b   1.000
_cell.length_c   1.000
_cell.angle_alpha   90.00
_cell.angle_beta   90.00
_cell.angle_gamma   90.00
#
_symmetry.space_group_name_H-M   'P 1'
#
loop_
_entity.id
_entity.type
_entity.pdbx_description
1 polymer ?
#
loop_
_entity_poly.entity_id
_entity_poly.type
_entity_poly.pdbx_seq_one_letter_code
_entity_poly.pdbx_strand_id
1 'polypeptide(L)' 'QDDLAAVARNAAAKAIEEFRDKPNRMGRARMFAEKSIGMDDPGMVAVLRMAESL' A
#
# COMPACT_ATOMS: atom_id res chain seq x y z
N GLN A 1 18.68 -9.29 -16.42
CA GLN A 1 17.29 -9.14 -16.89
C GLN A 1 16.49 -8.81 -15.65
N ASP A 2 15.87 -7.64 -15.59
CA ASP A 2 15.11 -7.25 -14.40
C ASP A 2 13.96 -8.23 -14.17
N ASP A 3 13.90 -8.82 -12.98
CA ASP A 3 12.74 -9.59 -12.55
C ASP A 3 11.59 -8.60 -12.32
N LEU A 4 10.72 -8.47 -13.33
CA LEU A 4 9.58 -7.56 -13.30
C LEU A 4 8.66 -7.82 -12.10
N ALA A 5 8.57 -9.08 -11.65
CA ALA A 5 7.80 -9.44 -10.46
C ALA A 5 8.47 -8.88 -9.19
N ALA A 6 9.81 -8.97 -9.09
CA ALA A 6 10.54 -8.32 -8.00
C ALA A 6 10.41 -6.79 -8.03
N VAL A 7 10.42 -6.17 -9.21
CA VAL A 7 10.19 -4.72 -9.35
C VAL A 7 8.78 -4.35 -8.86
N ALA A 8 7.76 -5.12 -9.24
CA ALA A 8 6.38 -4.89 -8.82
C ALA A 8 6.20 -5.03 -7.30
N ARG A 9 6.73 -6.11 -6.70
CA ARG A 9 6.71 -6.32 -5.23
C ARG A 9 7.36 -5.15 -4.49
N ASN A 10 8.56 -4.75 -4.92
CA ASN A 10 9.31 -3.68 -4.28
C ASN A 10 8.59 -2.33 -4.41
N ALA A 11 7.97 -2.04 -5.55
CA ALA A 11 7.19 -0.82 -5.75
C ALA A 11 5.95 -0.79 -4.83
N ALA A 12 5.21 -1.89 -4.73
CA ALA A 12 4.03 -2.00 -3.87
C ALA A 12 4.40 -1.84 -2.38
N ALA A 13 5.46 -2.51 -1.92
CA ALA A 13 5.93 -2.40 -0.54
C ALA A 13 6.39 -0.97 -0.19
N LYS A 14 7.14 -0.31 -1.09
CA LYS A 14 7.55 1.09 -0.92
C LYS A 14 6.37 2.04 -0.85
N ALA A 15 5.35 1.83 -1.69
CA ALA A 15 4.16 2.67 -1.67
C ALA A 15 3.42 2.56 -0.32
N ILE A 16 3.30 1.36 0.25
CA ILE A 16 2.69 1.18 1.59
C ILE A 16 3.47 1.98 2.64
N GLU A 17 4.80 1.85 2.66
CA GLU A 17 5.65 2.59 3.61
C GLU A 17 5.48 4.11 3.45
N GLU A 18 5.53 4.61 2.21
CA GLU A 18 5.47 6.05 1.93
C GLU A 18 4.11 6.69 2.30
N PHE A 19 3.05 5.88 2.36
CA PHE A 19 1.69 6.36 2.67
C PHE A 19 1.22 6.01 4.07
N ARG A 20 1.94 5.17 4.83
CA ARG A 20 1.57 4.76 6.19
C ARG A 20 1.31 5.95 7.10
N ASP A 21 2.17 6.97 7.05
CA ASP A 21 2.06 8.15 7.92
C ASP A 21 1.23 9.29 7.30
N LYS A 22 0.51 9.03 6.20
CA LYS A 22 -0.35 10.01 5.53
C LYS A 22 -1.83 9.69 5.83
N PRO A 23 -2.69 10.71 6.00
CA PRO A 23 -4.12 10.48 6.18
C PRO A 23 -4.74 9.91 4.89
N ASN A 24 -5.60 8.90 5.03
CA ASN A 24 -6.33 8.34 3.91
C ASN A 24 -7.39 9.33 3.42
N ARG A 25 -7.31 9.69 2.14
CA ARG A 25 -8.22 10.68 1.51
C ARG A 25 -9.37 10.02 0.73
N MET A 26 -9.30 8.71 0.50
CA MET A 26 -10.23 7.96 -0.34
C MET A 26 -10.77 6.72 0.39
N GLY A 27 -11.82 6.12 -0.19
CA GLY A 27 -12.48 4.92 0.38
C GLY A 27 -13.17 5.18 1.71
N ARG A 28 -13.45 4.10 2.46
CA ARG A 28 -14.09 4.18 3.79
C ARG A 28 -13.19 4.81 4.84
N ALA A 29 -11.87 4.63 4.73
CA ALA A 29 -10.90 5.17 5.67
C ALA A 29 -10.89 6.70 5.72
N ARG A 30 -11.33 7.39 4.65
CA ARG A 30 -11.44 8.86 4.64
C ARG A 30 -12.38 9.43 5.72
N MET A 31 -13.34 8.63 6.20
CA MET A 31 -14.22 9.03 7.31
C MET A 31 -13.49 9.13 8.65
N PHE A 32 -12.28 8.59 8.73
CA PHE A 32 -11.44 8.52 9.94
C PHE A 32 -9.99 8.94 9.61
N ALA A 33 -9.84 10.03 8.85
CA ALA A 33 -8.57 10.44 8.25
C ALA A 33 -7.41 10.60 9.25
N GLU A 34 -7.61 11.23 10.42
CA GLU A 34 -6.53 11.33 11.41
C GLU A 34 -6.22 9.97 12.04
N LYS A 35 -7.25 9.15 12.29
CA LYS A 35 -7.07 7.83 12.88
C LYS A 35 -6.39 6.84 11.94
N SER A 36 -6.45 7.07 10.63
CA SER A 36 -5.82 6.19 9.64
C SER A 36 -4.30 6.34 9.57
N ILE A 37 -3.74 7.42 10.12
CA ILE A 37 -2.30 7.66 10.14
C ILE A 37 -1.62 6.57 10.98
N GLY A 38 -0.55 5.99 10.43
CA GLY A 38 0.19 4.88 11.03
C GLY A 38 -0.38 3.50 10.71
N MET A 39 -1.46 3.40 9.93
CA MET A 39 -2.07 2.14 9.54
C MET A 39 -1.90 1.87 8.04
N ASP A 40 -1.58 0.63 7.69
CA ASP A 40 -1.56 0.21 6.29
C ASP A 40 -2.98 0.20 5.71
N ASP A 41 -3.16 0.75 4.50
CA ASP A 41 -4.43 0.65 3.79
C ASP A 41 -4.66 -0.81 3.30
N PRO A 42 -5.79 -1.45 3.64
CA PRO A 42 -6.06 -2.83 3.24
C PRO A 42 -6.04 -3.06 1.72
N GLY A 43 -6.43 -2.05 0.93
CA GLY A 43 -6.39 -2.12 -0.53
C GLY A 43 -4.96 -2.15 -1.06
N MET A 44 -4.08 -1.31 -0.50
CA MET A 44 -2.65 -1.33 -0.83
C MET A 44 -1.98 -2.66 -0.43
N VAL A 45 -2.30 -3.20 0.75
CA VAL A 45 -1.82 -4.52 1.18
C VAL A 45 -2.29 -5.61 0.21
N ALA A 46 -3.54 -5.56 -0.26
CA ALA A 46 -4.05 -6.53 -1.24
C ALA A 46 -3.24 -6.50 -2.55
N VAL A 47 -2.88 -5.32 -3.05
CA VAL A 47 -2.02 -5.19 -4.24
C VAL A 47 -0.64 -5.80 -4.01
N LEU A 48 -0.03 -5.57 -2.84
CA LEU A 48 1.24 -6.22 -2.49
C LEU A 48 1.11 -7.75 -2.53
N ARG A 49 0.04 -8.31 -1.95
CA ARG A 49 -0.22 -9.77 -1.99
C ARG A 49 -0.37 -10.30 -3.42
N MET A 50 -1.05 -9.56 -4.28
CA MET A 50 -1.18 -9.92 -5.70
C MET A 50 0.20 -9.92 -6.39
N ALA A 51 1.05 -8.91 -6.13
CA ALA A 51 2.40 -8.85 -6.68
C ALA A 51 3.34 -9.94 -6.12
N GLU A 52 3.13 -10.36 -4.87
CA GLU A 52 3.82 -11.49 -4.24
C GLU A 52 3.47 -12.84 -4.89
N SER A 53 2.31 -12.93 -5.54
CA SER A 53 1.83 -14.15 -6.20
C SER A 53 2.22 -14.28 -7.68
N LEU A 54 2.89 -13.27 -8.25
CA LEU A 54 3.44 -13.26 -9.62
C LEU A 54 4.81 -13.95 -9.66
#